data_AF-A0ABD3N311-F1
#
_entry.id   AF-A0ABD3N311-F1
#
_cell.length_a   1.000
_cell.length_b   1.000
_cell.length_c   1.000
_cell.angle_alpha   90.00
_cell.angle_beta   90.00
_cell.angle_gamma   90.00
#
_symmetry.space_group_name_H-M   'P 1'
#
loop_
_entity.id
_entity.type
_entity.pdbx_description
1 polymer ?
#
loop_
_entity_poly.entity_id
_entity_poly.type
_entity_poly.pdbx_seq_one_letter_code
_entity_poly.pdbx_strand_id
1 'polypeptide(L)'
;MSHLLVGVPASSSLSSSSSSYRGSGRRRTTTISALLAGCLTASYIGGTVNFYATARAIKDEVMNNDADVVAMGGAFGSMAAADLVVMAIYFAMLQAASRSAILRRLFPSDREGGGVVVVGVGVDRDDGRSDAVGEGRGGDGGVERAEAETSARRGATVSAAALASTIALALVAAATRLERRVTETFPPPFNPPGTMCAFLALFGLAVERSIGFVLRRCGRREKRATKAYEALGKIPDVAPVLSDACFHLLFAAVGSAADLSSAVSGGPAALAFASVALLVHSVTTVALAWAIARLGTRSTSTSRWWSTTWEELLTASNAAIGGPSTAAAFAAGLIPCDNDGSDVDVERSNNRRSALVLAATFWGVFGYAIATGIGVTVSRLLIRWS
;
A
#
# COMPACT_ATOMS: atom_id res chain seq x y z
N MET A 1 3.02 -11.48 18.41
CA MET A 1 3.55 -12.14 17.21
C MET A 1 5.03 -12.46 17.39
N SER A 2 5.43 -13.01 18.55
CA SER A 2 6.85 -13.00 18.99
C SER A 2 7.38 -14.37 19.44
N HIS A 3 6.74 -15.48 19.03
CA HIS A 3 7.11 -16.83 19.46
C HIS A 3 7.36 -17.82 18.31
N LEU A 4 7.70 -17.34 17.11
CA LEU A 4 7.89 -18.19 15.92
C LEU A 4 9.32 -18.13 15.33
N LEU A 5 10.32 -17.96 16.21
CA LEU A 5 11.74 -18.10 15.88
C LEU A 5 12.35 -19.09 16.87
N VAL A 6 12.13 -20.39 16.65
CA VAL A 6 12.84 -21.47 17.36
C VAL A 6 13.55 -22.30 16.30
N GLY A 7 14.86 -22.46 16.50
CA GLY A 7 15.82 -23.00 15.55
C GLY A 7 15.53 -24.42 15.07
N VAL A 8 15.98 -24.68 13.85
CA VAL A 8 15.98 -25.97 13.18
C VAL A 8 17.05 -26.87 13.82
N PRO A 9 16.70 -28.01 14.43
CA PRO A 9 17.71 -29.00 14.82
C PRO A 9 18.20 -29.78 13.60
N ALA A 10 19.51 -29.95 13.52
CA ALA A 10 20.19 -30.74 12.51
C ALA A 10 19.78 -32.22 12.58
N SER A 11 19.63 -32.79 11.40
CA SER A 11 19.19 -34.14 11.06
C SER A 11 19.94 -35.26 11.79
N SER A 12 19.22 -36.07 12.55
CA SER A 12 19.65 -37.41 13.00
C SER A 12 18.83 -38.50 12.30
N SER A 13 19.57 -39.46 11.73
CA SER A 13 19.15 -40.64 10.98
C SER A 13 18.20 -41.57 11.77
N LEU A 14 17.05 -41.92 11.17
CA LEU A 14 16.16 -42.98 11.66
C LEU A 14 15.83 -43.97 10.55
N SER A 15 16.23 -45.22 10.79
CA SER A 15 16.05 -46.39 9.94
C SER A 15 14.73 -47.11 10.21
N SER A 16 14.11 -47.54 9.10
CA SER A 16 13.25 -48.74 8.93
C SER A 16 11.95 -48.89 9.74
N SER A 17 10.85 -48.43 9.13
CA SER A 17 9.48 -49.00 9.25
C SER A 17 8.64 -48.56 8.04
N SER A 18 8.72 -49.30 6.93
CA SER A 18 8.55 -48.77 5.55
C SER A 18 7.24 -49.10 4.81
N SER A 19 6.23 -49.72 5.42
CA SER A 19 5.00 -50.10 4.68
C SER A 19 3.78 -49.21 4.98
N SER A 20 3.53 -48.84 6.24
CA SER A 20 2.36 -48.02 6.62
C SER A 20 2.55 -46.50 6.43
N TYR A 21 3.79 -46.05 6.18
CA TYR A 21 4.13 -44.62 6.02
C TYR A 21 3.83 -44.05 4.61
N ARG A 22 3.69 -44.89 3.59
CA ARG A 22 3.51 -44.42 2.20
C ARG A 22 2.16 -43.74 1.92
N GLY A 23 1.11 -44.11 2.64
CA GLY A 23 -0.22 -43.49 2.48
C GLY A 23 -0.36 -42.13 3.16
N SER A 24 0.27 -41.94 4.32
CA SER A 24 0.19 -40.69 5.09
C SER A 24 0.92 -39.54 4.42
N GLY A 25 2.08 -39.81 3.78
CA GLY A 25 2.88 -38.77 3.13
C GLY A 25 2.16 -38.10 1.95
N ARG A 26 1.47 -38.87 1.10
CA ARG A 26 0.82 -38.34 -0.11
C ARG A 26 -0.33 -37.38 0.23
N ARG A 27 -1.16 -37.71 1.21
CA ARG A 27 -2.26 -36.83 1.66
C ARG A 27 -1.74 -35.51 2.23
N ARG A 28 -0.64 -35.55 2.99
CA ARG A 28 -0.05 -34.30 3.52
C ARG A 28 0.44 -33.38 2.41
N THR A 29 1.12 -33.93 1.40
CA THR A 29 1.60 -33.12 0.29
C THR A 29 0.46 -32.46 -0.49
N THR A 30 -0.65 -33.18 -0.73
CA THR A 30 -1.80 -32.61 -1.43
C THR A 30 -2.50 -31.52 -0.63
N THR A 31 -2.64 -31.70 0.69
CA THR A 31 -3.21 -30.67 1.57
C THR A 31 -2.33 -29.42 1.62
N ILE A 32 -1.01 -29.58 1.73
CA ILE A 32 -0.07 -28.43 1.70
C ILE A 32 -0.16 -27.71 0.35
N SER A 33 -0.18 -28.43 -0.77
CA SER A 33 -0.33 -27.80 -2.09
C SER A 33 -1.67 -27.07 -2.25
N ALA A 34 -2.77 -27.64 -1.74
CA ALA A 34 -4.09 -26.99 -1.75
C ALA A 34 -4.10 -25.68 -0.94
N LEU A 35 -3.46 -25.67 0.23
CA LEU A 35 -3.28 -24.49 1.07
C LEU A 35 -2.46 -23.41 0.38
N LEU A 36 -1.30 -23.79 -0.16
CA LEU A 36 -0.42 -22.88 -0.87
C LEU A 36 -1.12 -22.29 -2.11
N ALA A 37 -1.89 -23.09 -2.85
CA ALA A 37 -2.63 -22.63 -4.01
C ALA A 37 -3.66 -21.55 -3.65
N GLY A 38 -4.42 -21.72 -2.57
CA GLY A 38 -5.37 -20.69 -2.16
C GLY A 38 -4.72 -19.47 -1.50
N CYS A 39 -3.59 -19.64 -0.80
CA CYS A 39 -2.81 -18.50 -0.29
C CYS A 39 -2.20 -17.68 -1.45
N LEU A 40 -1.69 -18.33 -2.50
CA LEU A 40 -1.25 -17.66 -3.73
C LEU A 40 -2.39 -16.92 -4.42
N THR A 41 -3.55 -17.56 -4.52
CA THR A 41 -4.75 -16.96 -5.13
C THR A 41 -5.16 -15.69 -4.37
N ALA A 42 -5.13 -15.72 -3.04
CA ALA A 42 -5.40 -14.54 -2.22
C ALA A 42 -4.31 -13.47 -2.36
N SER A 43 -3.03 -13.86 -2.40
CA SER A 43 -1.91 -12.91 -2.52
C SER A 43 -1.94 -12.15 -3.83
N TYR A 44 -2.38 -12.80 -4.91
CA TYR A 44 -2.48 -12.14 -6.22
C TYR A 44 -3.36 -10.87 -6.21
N ILE A 45 -4.43 -10.82 -5.40
CA ILE A 45 -5.41 -9.73 -5.37
C ILE A 45 -5.25 -8.82 -4.12
N GLY A 46 -4.30 -9.10 -3.22
CA GLY A 46 -4.03 -8.17 -2.10
C GLY A 46 -2.69 -8.30 -1.41
N GLY A 47 -1.72 -8.89 -2.11
CA GLY A 47 -0.34 -9.02 -1.70
C GLY A 47 -0.10 -9.98 -0.54
N THR A 48 1.13 -9.96 -0.04
CA THR A 48 1.58 -10.85 1.04
C THR A 48 0.78 -10.78 2.32
N VAL A 49 0.10 -9.67 2.61
CA VAL A 49 -0.76 -9.60 3.80
C VAL A 49 -1.98 -10.53 3.64
N ASN A 50 -2.56 -10.61 2.45
CA ASN A 50 -3.61 -11.58 2.13
C ASN A 50 -3.12 -13.00 2.23
N PHE A 51 -1.90 -13.26 1.76
CA PHE A 51 -1.25 -14.56 1.89
C PHE A 51 -1.26 -15.04 3.35
N TYR A 52 -0.77 -14.20 4.27
CA TYR A 52 -0.74 -14.54 5.69
C TYR A 52 -2.13 -14.60 6.33
N ALA A 53 -3.07 -13.74 5.90
CA ALA A 53 -4.44 -13.76 6.38
C ALA A 53 -5.14 -15.08 6.01
N THR A 54 -5.02 -15.52 4.75
CA THR A 54 -5.54 -16.80 4.27
C THR A 54 -4.84 -17.96 4.96
N ALA A 55 -3.51 -17.94 5.05
CA ALA A 55 -2.75 -18.99 5.74
C ALA A 55 -3.19 -19.13 7.20
N ARG A 56 -3.37 -18.02 7.92
CA ARG A 56 -3.88 -18.02 9.30
C ARG A 56 -5.30 -18.58 9.40
N ALA A 57 -6.20 -18.12 8.53
CA ALA A 57 -7.60 -18.55 8.55
C ALA A 57 -7.76 -20.07 8.33
N ILE A 58 -6.84 -20.70 7.58
CA ILE A 58 -6.91 -22.13 7.31
C ILE A 58 -6.04 -22.95 8.27
N LYS A 59 -4.95 -22.38 8.79
CA LYS A 59 -4.08 -23.03 9.77
C LYS A 59 -4.88 -23.53 10.98
N ASP A 60 -5.79 -22.71 11.48
CA ASP A 60 -6.62 -23.02 12.64
C ASP A 60 -7.60 -24.18 12.37
N GLU A 61 -7.93 -24.49 11.11
CA GLU A 61 -8.86 -25.57 10.72
C GLU A 61 -8.15 -26.90 10.44
N VAL A 62 -6.94 -26.86 9.89
CA VAL A 62 -6.27 -28.04 9.33
C VAL A 62 -5.21 -28.63 10.27
N MET A 63 -4.64 -27.83 11.17
CA MET A 63 -3.44 -28.23 11.91
C MET A 63 -3.76 -28.64 13.36
N ASN A 64 -3.89 -29.94 13.59
CA ASN A 64 -3.99 -30.52 14.94
C ASN A 64 -2.64 -31.03 15.50
N ASN A 65 -1.56 -31.05 14.68
CA ASN A 65 -0.27 -31.63 15.06
C ASN A 65 0.88 -30.61 14.91
N ASP A 66 1.76 -30.53 15.91
CA ASP A 66 2.92 -29.60 15.92
C ASP A 66 3.92 -29.86 14.79
N ALA A 67 4.13 -31.11 14.40
CA ALA A 67 5.09 -31.47 13.35
C ALA A 67 4.70 -30.89 11.97
N ASP A 68 3.40 -30.86 11.67
CA ASP A 68 2.92 -30.33 10.40
C ASP A 68 3.09 -28.78 10.39
N VAL A 69 2.95 -28.11 11.54
CA VAL A 69 3.10 -26.66 11.68
C VAL A 69 4.51 -26.20 11.29
N VAL A 70 5.53 -26.93 11.70
CA VAL A 70 6.94 -26.59 11.41
C VAL A 70 7.23 -26.73 9.91
N ALA A 71 6.86 -27.86 9.31
CA ALA A 71 7.09 -28.12 7.88
C ALA A 71 6.37 -27.08 6.99
N MET A 72 5.15 -26.72 7.39
CA MET A 72 4.35 -25.72 6.68
C MET A 72 4.89 -24.30 6.86
N GLY A 73 5.47 -23.98 8.01
CA GLY A 73 6.11 -22.69 8.27
C GLY A 73 7.24 -22.39 7.29
N GLY A 74 8.09 -23.38 6.99
CA GLY A 74 9.15 -23.23 5.97
C GLY A 74 8.60 -23.00 4.57
N ALA A 75 7.58 -23.77 4.16
CA ALA A 75 6.93 -23.61 2.86
C ALA A 75 6.27 -22.22 2.71
N PHE A 76 5.51 -21.78 3.71
CA PHE A 76 4.91 -20.45 3.71
C PHE A 76 5.95 -19.33 3.71
N GLY A 77 7.03 -19.47 4.48
CA GLY A 77 8.12 -18.50 4.50
C GLY A 77 8.78 -18.36 3.12
N SER A 78 9.10 -19.49 2.47
CA SER A 78 9.71 -19.49 1.13
C SER A 78 8.80 -18.86 0.07
N MET A 79 7.50 -19.15 0.11
CA MET A 79 6.52 -18.64 -0.84
C MET A 79 6.25 -17.15 -0.62
N ALA A 80 6.11 -16.72 0.64
CA ALA A 80 5.98 -15.31 0.97
C ALA A 80 7.24 -14.53 0.54
N ALA A 81 8.44 -15.07 0.78
CA ALA A 81 9.68 -14.45 0.31
C ALA A 81 9.72 -14.29 -1.22
N ALA A 82 9.33 -15.32 -1.97
CA ALA A 82 9.23 -15.24 -3.43
C ALA A 82 8.22 -14.18 -3.89
N ASP A 83 7.05 -14.11 -3.25
CA ASP A 83 6.02 -13.11 -3.54
C ASP A 83 6.51 -11.68 -3.28
N LEU A 84 7.29 -11.46 -2.21
CA LEU A 84 7.92 -10.18 -1.91
C LEU A 84 8.93 -9.74 -2.97
N VAL A 85 9.76 -10.67 -3.44
CA VAL A 85 10.74 -10.38 -4.49
C VAL A 85 10.02 -9.98 -5.78
N VAL A 86 8.98 -10.74 -6.17
CA VAL A 86 8.19 -10.43 -7.37
C VAL A 86 7.44 -9.11 -7.23
N MET A 87 6.89 -8.82 -6.05
CA MET A 87 6.24 -7.55 -5.76
C MET A 87 7.22 -6.37 -5.82
N ALA A 88 8.45 -6.54 -5.34
CA ALA A 88 9.49 -5.52 -5.44
C ALA A 88 9.87 -5.23 -6.91
N ILE A 89 10.02 -6.27 -7.73
CA ILE A 89 10.26 -6.14 -9.17
C ILE A 89 9.08 -5.41 -9.84
N TYR A 90 7.85 -5.78 -9.48
CA TYR A 90 6.64 -5.11 -9.97
C TYR A 90 6.60 -3.62 -9.63
N PHE A 91 6.90 -3.25 -8.40
CA PHE A 91 6.96 -1.83 -8.00
C PHE A 91 8.00 -1.06 -8.78
N ALA A 92 9.18 -1.64 -9.00
CA ALA A 92 10.22 -1.03 -9.82
C ALA A 92 9.73 -0.82 -11.28
N MET A 93 9.02 -1.80 -11.83
CA MET A 93 8.41 -1.69 -13.16
C MET A 93 7.33 -0.60 -13.20
N LEU A 94 6.43 -0.52 -12.21
CA LEU A 94 5.42 0.54 -12.13
C LEU A 94 6.06 1.93 -12.03
N GLN A 95 7.13 2.07 -11.25
CA GLN A 95 7.84 3.34 -11.09
C GLN A 95 8.58 3.75 -12.38
N ALA A 96 9.13 2.79 -13.13
CA ALA A 96 9.68 3.05 -14.45
C ALA A 96 8.58 3.43 -15.45
N ALA A 97 7.44 2.73 -15.40
CA ALA A 97 6.30 2.94 -16.28
C ALA A 97 5.61 4.30 -16.05
N SER A 98 5.52 4.78 -14.81
CA SER A 98 4.95 6.10 -14.49
C SER A 98 5.79 7.27 -15.02
N ARG A 99 7.10 7.05 -15.18
CA ARG A 99 8.06 8.01 -15.76
C ARG A 99 8.17 7.91 -17.29
N SER A 100 7.60 6.88 -17.91
CA SER A 100 7.73 6.65 -19.36
C SER A 100 6.90 7.63 -20.18
N ALA A 101 7.55 8.40 -21.05
CA ALA A 101 6.88 9.30 -21.99
C ALA A 101 6.02 8.56 -23.03
N ILE A 102 6.41 7.33 -23.39
CA ILE A 102 5.70 6.51 -24.39
C ILE A 102 4.31 6.12 -23.86
N LEU A 103 4.24 5.69 -22.60
CA LEU A 103 2.98 5.27 -21.98
C LEU A 103 2.04 6.47 -21.78
N ARG A 104 2.59 7.64 -21.43
CA ARG A 104 1.80 8.89 -21.38
C ARG A 104 1.22 9.30 -22.73
N ARG A 105 1.91 8.99 -23.84
CA ARG A 105 1.37 9.23 -25.20
C ARG A 105 0.27 8.24 -25.59
N LEU A 106 0.33 7.00 -25.10
CA LEU A 106 -0.71 5.98 -25.36
C LEU A 106 -2.00 6.25 -24.57
N PHE A 107 -1.87 6.90 -23.42
CA PHE A 107 -2.98 7.28 -22.55
C PHE A 107 -2.96 8.80 -22.33
N PRO A 108 -3.27 9.60 -23.37
CA PRO A 108 -3.28 11.05 -23.25
C PRO A 108 -4.27 11.45 -22.17
N SER A 109 -3.82 12.35 -21.28
CA SER A 109 -4.71 13.00 -20.32
C SER A 109 -5.54 14.04 -21.08
N ASP A 110 -6.59 13.60 -21.79
CA ASP A 110 -7.49 14.43 -22.61
C ASP A 110 -8.24 15.53 -21.82
N ARG A 111 -7.92 15.75 -20.55
CA ARG A 111 -8.48 16.81 -19.70
C ARG A 111 -7.78 18.15 -19.82
N GLU A 112 -6.63 18.24 -20.49
CA GLU A 112 -5.98 19.54 -20.75
C GLU A 112 -6.67 20.34 -21.88
N GLY A 113 -7.53 19.70 -22.68
CA GLY A 113 -8.25 20.35 -23.78
C GLY A 113 -9.44 21.24 -23.41
N GLY A 114 -9.70 21.46 -22.11
CA GLY A 114 -10.68 22.42 -21.61
C GLY A 114 -10.12 23.83 -21.39
N GLY A 115 -8.96 24.14 -21.96
CA GLY A 115 -8.30 25.44 -21.88
C GLY A 115 -8.93 26.45 -22.84
N VAL A 116 -9.44 27.55 -22.28
CA VAL A 116 -9.39 28.87 -22.92
C VAL A 116 -7.98 29.06 -23.48
N VAL A 117 -7.88 29.26 -24.79
CA VAL A 117 -6.61 29.49 -25.49
C VAL A 117 -6.00 30.79 -24.98
N VAL A 118 -5.05 30.70 -24.06
CA VAL A 118 -4.10 31.78 -23.80
C VAL A 118 -2.84 31.43 -24.58
N VAL A 119 -2.66 32.15 -25.70
CA VAL A 119 -1.43 32.14 -26.50
C VAL A 119 -0.31 32.74 -25.64
N GLY A 120 0.41 31.87 -24.93
CA GLY A 120 1.61 32.22 -24.18
C GLY A 120 2.82 32.25 -25.09
N VAL A 121 3.23 33.46 -25.44
CA VAL A 121 4.49 33.81 -26.11
C VAL A 121 5.68 33.23 -25.34
N GLY A 122 6.59 32.57 -26.06
CA GLY A 122 7.83 32.06 -25.50
C GLY A 122 8.65 33.18 -24.87
N VAL A 123 8.98 33.02 -23.59
CA VAL A 123 9.97 33.83 -22.89
C VAL A 123 11.14 32.91 -22.62
N ASP A 124 12.21 33.11 -23.40
CA ASP A 124 13.53 32.55 -23.13
C ASP A 124 13.97 32.97 -21.73
N ARG A 125 14.28 31.97 -20.89
CA ARG A 125 14.80 32.17 -19.54
C ARG A 125 16.29 32.41 -19.66
N ASP A 126 16.68 33.67 -19.58
CA ASP A 126 18.06 34.11 -19.46
C ASP A 126 18.52 33.90 -18.00
N ASP A 127 19.52 33.04 -17.81
CA ASP A 127 20.12 32.72 -16.51
C ASP A 127 20.97 33.90 -16.02
N GLY A 128 20.27 34.90 -15.47
CA GLY A 128 20.87 36.08 -14.84
C GLY A 128 21.55 35.75 -13.51
N ARG A 129 22.79 35.28 -13.58
CA ARG A 129 23.78 35.30 -12.50
C ARG A 129 23.97 36.73 -11.99
N SER A 130 23.35 37.06 -10.86
CA SER A 130 23.61 38.31 -10.14
C SER A 130 24.52 38.03 -8.94
N ASP A 131 25.82 38.23 -9.18
CA ASP A 131 26.83 38.42 -8.16
C ASP A 131 26.55 39.75 -7.43
N ALA A 132 25.88 39.69 -6.28
CA ALA A 132 25.75 40.82 -5.36
C ALA A 132 26.56 40.53 -4.09
N VAL A 133 27.85 40.82 -4.17
CA VAL A 133 28.77 40.95 -3.04
C VAL A 133 28.40 42.23 -2.29
N GLY A 134 27.57 42.07 -1.25
CA GLY A 134 27.31 43.10 -0.26
C GLY A 134 28.07 42.80 1.02
N GLU A 135 29.29 43.34 1.17
CA GLU A 135 30.00 43.41 2.44
C GLU A 135 29.27 44.37 3.40
N GLY A 136 28.31 43.82 4.16
CA GLY A 136 27.63 44.48 5.27
C GLY A 136 28.25 44.06 6.60
N ARG A 137 29.19 44.87 7.09
CA ARG A 137 29.90 44.71 8.36
C ARG A 137 28.98 45.07 9.54
N GLY A 138 28.78 44.15 10.47
CA GLY A 138 28.43 44.43 11.88
C GLY A 138 26.98 44.20 12.29
N GLY A 139 26.73 43.08 12.97
CA GLY A 139 25.46 42.80 13.66
C GLY A 139 25.46 41.45 14.38
N ASP A 140 26.21 41.35 15.49
CA ASP A 140 26.38 40.13 16.32
C ASP A 140 25.08 39.66 17.02
N GLY A 141 23.94 40.34 16.80
CA GLY A 141 22.63 39.97 17.34
C GLY A 141 21.74 39.12 16.41
N GLY A 142 22.19 38.82 15.18
CA GLY A 142 21.39 38.04 14.21
C GLY A 142 21.39 36.53 14.48
N VAL A 143 22.45 36.00 15.09
CA VAL A 143 22.64 34.56 15.29
C VAL A 143 21.69 34.01 16.36
N GLU A 144 21.56 34.68 17.51
CA GLU A 144 20.66 34.22 18.59
C GLU A 144 19.18 34.22 18.18
N ARG A 145 18.75 35.20 17.36
CA ARG A 145 17.37 35.27 16.87
C ARG A 145 17.05 34.15 15.86
N ALA A 146 17.99 33.83 14.98
CA ALA A 146 17.83 32.72 14.04
C ALA A 146 17.81 31.35 14.75
N GLU A 147 18.60 31.16 15.81
CA GLU A 147 18.59 29.94 16.62
C GLU A 147 17.28 29.75 17.40
N ALA A 148 16.73 30.84 17.96
CA ALA A 148 15.43 30.79 18.65
C ALA A 148 14.27 30.41 17.72
N GLU A 149 14.23 30.97 16.50
CA GLU A 149 13.19 30.67 15.50
C GLU A 149 13.28 29.24 14.99
N THR A 150 14.50 28.72 14.74
CA THR A 150 14.70 27.33 14.31
C THR A 150 14.33 26.33 15.41
N SER A 151 14.66 26.61 16.67
CA SER A 151 14.28 25.77 17.82
C SER A 151 12.76 25.71 18.02
N ALA A 152 12.07 26.86 17.93
CA ALA A 152 10.61 26.91 18.02
C ALA A 152 9.93 26.14 16.87
N ARG A 153 10.43 26.28 15.65
CA ARG A 153 9.92 25.55 14.48
C ARG A 153 10.09 24.03 14.64
N ARG A 154 11.27 23.58 15.10
CA ARG A 154 11.53 22.16 15.42
C ARG A 154 10.56 21.63 16.47
N GLY A 155 10.34 22.36 17.56
CA GLY A 155 9.41 21.95 18.62
C GLY A 155 7.97 21.76 18.11
N ALA A 156 7.50 22.65 17.25
CA ALA A 156 6.18 22.54 16.66
C ALA A 156 6.07 21.34 15.68
N THR A 157 7.10 21.08 14.87
CA THR A 157 7.14 19.91 13.99
C THR A 157 7.15 18.59 14.78
N VAL A 158 7.94 18.50 15.85
CA VAL A 158 7.98 17.31 16.72
C VAL A 158 6.63 17.06 17.40
N SER A 159 5.99 18.11 17.92
CA SER A 159 4.67 17.98 18.54
C SER A 159 3.58 17.58 17.54
N ALA A 160 3.62 18.09 16.31
CA ALA A 160 2.74 17.66 15.23
C ALA A 160 2.98 16.18 14.86
N ALA A 161 4.23 15.75 14.75
CA ALA A 161 4.59 14.35 14.48
C ALA A 161 4.08 13.40 15.57
N ALA A 162 4.29 13.77 16.84
CA ALA A 162 3.84 13.00 17.99
C ALA A 162 2.30 12.91 18.03
N LEU A 163 1.61 14.01 17.75
CA LEU A 163 0.15 14.05 17.68
C LEU A 163 -0.39 13.18 16.53
N ALA A 164 0.17 13.30 15.33
CA ALA A 164 -0.21 12.48 14.17
C ALA A 164 -0.01 10.99 14.45
N SER A 165 1.14 10.62 15.05
CA SER A 165 1.44 9.25 15.46
C SER A 165 0.45 8.72 16.50
N THR A 166 0.10 9.55 17.50
CA THR A 166 -0.87 9.20 18.54
C THR A 166 -2.25 8.96 17.95
N ILE A 167 -2.69 9.81 17.03
CA ILE A 167 -3.96 9.65 16.31
C ILE A 167 -3.94 8.33 15.52
N ALA A 168 -2.88 8.08 14.74
CA ALA A 168 -2.75 6.84 13.96
C ALA A 168 -2.81 5.58 14.84
N LEU A 169 -2.08 5.56 15.96
CA LEU A 169 -2.10 4.44 16.91
C LEU A 169 -3.49 4.25 17.56
N ALA A 170 -4.17 5.35 17.91
CA ALA A 170 -5.53 5.29 18.44
C ALA A 170 -6.52 4.71 17.41
N LEU A 171 -6.38 5.09 16.12
CA LEU A 171 -7.19 4.52 15.04
C LEU A 171 -6.93 3.03 14.84
N VAL A 172 -5.67 2.59 14.87
CA VAL A 172 -5.30 1.16 14.78
C VAL A 172 -5.88 0.39 15.96
N ALA A 173 -5.79 0.92 17.18
CA ALA A 173 -6.36 0.28 18.37
C ALA A 173 -7.89 0.19 18.28
N ALA A 174 -8.56 1.24 17.81
CA ALA A 174 -10.01 1.26 17.61
C ALA A 174 -10.43 0.25 16.53
N ALA A 175 -9.74 0.22 15.39
CA ALA A 175 -10.00 -0.69 14.28
C ALA A 175 -9.81 -2.15 14.70
N THR A 176 -8.76 -2.45 15.46
CA THR A 176 -8.50 -3.79 16.02
C THR A 176 -9.61 -4.23 16.96
N ARG A 177 -10.10 -3.34 17.83
CA ARG A 177 -11.22 -3.64 18.74
C ARG A 177 -12.51 -3.89 17.98
N LEU A 178 -12.77 -3.12 16.93
CA LEU A 178 -13.96 -3.27 16.10
C LEU A 178 -13.92 -4.56 15.28
N GLU A 179 -12.77 -4.89 14.70
CA GLU A 179 -12.53 -6.17 14.02
C GLU A 179 -12.80 -7.35 14.95
N ARG A 180 -12.25 -7.34 16.17
CA ARG A 180 -12.53 -8.40 17.16
C ARG A 180 -14.03 -8.56 17.42
N ARG A 181 -14.74 -7.45 17.64
CA ARG A 181 -16.20 -7.49 17.84
C ARG A 181 -16.94 -8.04 16.62
N VAL A 182 -16.53 -7.68 15.41
CA VAL A 182 -17.15 -8.18 14.18
C VAL A 182 -16.89 -9.67 14.02
N THR A 183 -15.66 -10.14 14.25
CA THR A 183 -15.32 -11.56 14.24
C THR A 183 -16.05 -12.36 15.31
N GLU A 184 -16.27 -11.79 16.50
CA GLU A 184 -17.06 -12.43 17.57
C GLU A 184 -18.56 -12.48 17.23
N THR A 185 -19.08 -11.46 16.53
CA THR A 185 -20.50 -11.36 16.17
C THR A 185 -20.86 -12.24 14.97
N PHE A 186 -19.93 -12.38 14.02
CA PHE A 186 -20.10 -13.16 12.79
C PHE A 186 -19.19 -14.39 12.81
N PRO A 187 -19.61 -15.49 13.50
CA PRO A 187 -18.82 -16.70 13.52
C PRO A 187 -18.66 -17.31 12.11
N PRO A 188 -17.66 -18.18 11.91
CA PRO A 188 -17.48 -18.91 10.67
C PRO A 188 -18.81 -19.57 10.22
N PRO A 189 -19.15 -19.52 8.91
CA PRO A 189 -18.27 -19.18 7.79
C PRO A 189 -18.25 -17.69 7.40
N PHE A 190 -19.04 -16.85 8.06
CA PHE A 190 -19.29 -15.47 7.62
C PHE A 190 -18.36 -14.43 8.25
N ASN A 191 -17.19 -14.80 8.74
CA ASN A 191 -16.21 -13.83 9.24
C ASN A 191 -15.48 -13.19 8.05
N PRO A 192 -15.77 -11.94 7.66
CA PRO A 192 -15.07 -11.29 6.56
C PRO A 192 -13.62 -10.98 6.98
N PRO A 193 -12.62 -11.64 6.40
CA PRO A 193 -11.24 -11.26 6.66
C PRO A 193 -10.96 -9.85 6.12
N GLY A 194 -10.05 -9.12 6.76
CA GLY A 194 -9.59 -7.82 6.28
C GLY A 194 -10.48 -6.62 6.65
N THR A 195 -11.46 -6.80 7.55
CA THR A 195 -12.31 -5.68 8.01
C THR A 195 -11.53 -4.58 8.74
N MET A 196 -10.39 -4.90 9.35
CA MET A 196 -9.50 -3.90 9.96
C MET A 196 -9.10 -2.80 8.98
N CYS A 197 -8.74 -3.15 7.75
CA CYS A 197 -8.33 -2.18 6.73
C CYS A 197 -9.51 -1.28 6.32
N ALA A 198 -10.73 -1.82 6.25
CA ALA A 198 -11.93 -1.04 6.01
C ALA A 198 -12.22 -0.05 7.13
N PHE A 199 -12.09 -0.48 8.39
CA PHE A 199 -12.27 0.41 9.53
C PHE A 199 -11.21 1.51 9.57
N LEU A 200 -9.95 1.19 9.26
CA LEU A 200 -8.89 2.19 9.16
C LEU A 200 -9.17 3.23 8.09
N ALA A 201 -9.64 2.82 6.90
CA ALA A 201 -10.01 3.76 5.83
C ALA A 201 -11.16 4.68 6.26
N LEU A 202 -12.22 4.12 6.87
CA LEU A 202 -13.36 4.89 7.38
C LEU A 202 -12.96 5.84 8.51
N PHE A 203 -12.12 5.40 9.44
CA PHE A 203 -11.64 6.24 10.53
C PHE A 203 -10.69 7.33 10.05
N GLY A 204 -9.83 7.04 9.08
CA GLY A 204 -8.97 8.06 8.45
C GLY A 204 -9.79 9.20 7.85
N LEU A 205 -10.81 8.86 7.05
CA LEU A 205 -11.77 9.84 6.50
C LEU A 205 -12.49 10.64 7.59
N ALA A 206 -12.95 9.97 8.65
CA ALA A 206 -13.66 10.61 9.75
C ALA A 206 -12.75 11.60 10.49
N VAL A 207 -11.49 11.23 10.74
CA VAL A 207 -10.48 12.09 11.38
C VAL A 207 -10.13 13.28 10.49
N GLU A 208 -9.91 13.07 9.20
CA GLU A 208 -9.62 14.17 8.26
C GLU A 208 -10.74 15.22 8.26
N ARG A 209 -12.00 14.78 8.14
CA ARG A 209 -13.17 15.67 8.21
C ARG A 209 -13.28 16.36 9.57
N SER A 210 -12.98 15.65 10.65
CA SER A 210 -13.02 16.19 12.00
C SER A 210 -11.95 17.27 12.21
N ILE A 211 -10.71 17.04 11.76
CA ILE A 211 -9.61 18.02 11.81
C ILE A 211 -9.98 19.26 11.00
N GLY A 212 -10.44 19.09 9.75
CA GLY A 212 -10.86 20.21 8.91
C GLY A 212 -12.00 21.02 9.52
N PHE A 213 -12.97 20.35 10.13
CA PHE A 213 -14.06 21.01 10.85
C PHE A 213 -13.56 21.81 12.07
N VAL A 214 -12.68 21.22 12.89
CA VAL A 214 -12.08 21.91 14.05
C VAL A 214 -11.27 23.12 13.60
N LEU A 215 -10.45 22.98 12.55
CA LEU A 215 -9.64 24.08 12.01
C LEU A 215 -10.51 25.26 11.54
N ARG A 216 -11.60 24.98 10.80
CA ARG A 216 -12.55 26.00 10.31
C ARG A 216 -13.32 26.68 11.44
N ARG A 217 -13.73 25.94 12.47
CA ARG A 217 -14.53 26.47 13.57
C ARG A 217 -13.69 27.35 14.51
N CYS A 218 -12.45 26.96 14.77
CA CYS A 218 -11.53 27.68 15.65
C CYS A 218 -10.92 28.92 14.98
N GLY A 219 -10.69 28.90 13.66
CA GLY A 219 -10.16 30.07 12.93
C GLY A 219 -11.03 31.33 13.06
N ARG A 220 -12.32 31.21 13.38
CA ARG A 220 -13.23 32.35 13.59
C ARG A 220 -13.19 32.95 15.00
N ARG A 221 -12.48 32.35 15.96
CA ARG A 221 -12.60 32.68 17.40
C ARG A 221 -11.33 33.26 18.04
N GLU A 222 -10.41 33.78 17.22
CA GLU A 222 -9.06 34.23 17.58
C GLU A 222 -9.05 35.20 18.79
N LYS A 223 -8.40 34.87 19.92
CA LYS A 223 -7.01 35.26 20.25
C LYS A 223 -6.27 34.28 21.19
N ARG A 224 -6.85 33.12 21.53
CA ARG A 224 -6.18 32.07 22.32
C ARG A 224 -5.88 30.85 21.46
N ALA A 225 -4.94 30.99 20.53
CA ALA A 225 -4.39 29.85 19.80
C ALA A 225 -3.68 28.94 20.81
N THR A 226 -4.28 27.80 21.12
CA THR A 226 -3.63 26.77 21.93
C THR A 226 -2.55 26.10 21.09
N LYS A 227 -1.42 25.72 21.68
CA LYS A 227 -0.31 24.99 21.00
C LYS A 227 -0.79 23.76 20.22
N ALA A 228 -1.89 23.13 20.67
CA ALA A 228 -2.53 22.01 19.98
C ALA A 228 -3.07 22.38 18.58
N TYR A 229 -3.62 23.59 18.41
CA TYR A 229 -4.11 24.06 17.11
C TYR A 229 -2.96 24.26 16.11
N GLU A 230 -1.84 24.83 16.59
CA GLU A 230 -0.64 25.00 15.77
C GLU A 230 -0.08 23.63 15.34
N ALA A 231 -0.05 22.66 16.26
CA ALA A 231 0.35 21.29 15.94
C ALA A 231 -0.60 20.62 14.93
N LEU A 232 -1.93 20.77 15.09
CA LEU A 232 -2.95 20.26 14.16
C LEU A 232 -2.80 20.84 12.76
N GLY A 233 -2.51 22.14 12.65
CA GLY A 233 -2.28 22.82 11.38
C GLY A 233 -1.02 22.33 10.65
N LYS A 234 -0.04 21.81 11.39
CA LYS A 234 1.22 21.25 10.84
C LYS A 234 1.15 19.76 10.51
N ILE A 235 0.07 19.05 10.85
CA ILE A 235 -0.08 17.62 10.52
C ILE A 235 0.05 17.34 9.02
N PRO A 236 -0.57 18.11 8.10
CA PRO A 236 -0.46 17.88 6.66
C PRO A 236 0.99 17.91 6.13
N ASP A 237 1.87 18.70 6.75
CA ASP A 237 3.28 18.79 6.35
C ASP A 237 4.09 17.58 6.83
N VAL A 238 3.75 17.04 8.01
CA VAL A 238 4.50 15.95 8.66
C VAL A 238 3.99 14.58 8.26
N ALA A 239 2.69 14.45 7.96
CA ALA A 239 2.06 13.18 7.63
C ALA A 239 2.70 12.45 6.43
N PRO A 240 3.06 13.11 5.31
CA PRO A 240 3.74 12.45 4.20
C PRO A 240 5.10 11.87 4.60
N VAL A 241 5.91 12.63 5.35
CA VAL A 241 7.23 12.18 5.82
C VAL A 241 7.10 10.99 6.77
N LEU A 242 6.14 11.05 7.69
CA LEU A 242 5.87 9.93 8.61
C LEU A 242 5.35 8.70 7.86
N SER A 243 4.48 8.89 6.87
CA SER A 243 3.97 7.80 6.02
C SER A 243 5.09 7.14 5.24
N ASP A 244 6.01 7.92 4.67
CA ASP A 244 7.17 7.43 3.92
C ASP A 244 8.13 6.64 4.83
N ALA A 245 8.42 7.16 6.02
CA ALA A 245 9.21 6.46 7.02
C ALA A 245 8.54 5.12 7.43
N CYS A 246 7.23 5.13 7.71
CA CYS A 246 6.47 3.91 8.01
C CYS A 246 6.47 2.91 6.85
N PHE A 247 6.39 3.39 5.62
CA PHE A 247 6.45 2.58 4.41
C PHE A 247 7.82 1.92 4.26
N HIS A 248 8.92 2.66 4.41
CA HIS A 248 10.26 2.11 4.40
C HIS A 248 10.50 1.09 5.53
N LEU A 249 10.01 1.38 6.74
CA LEU A 249 10.07 0.43 7.86
C LEU A 249 9.25 -0.84 7.58
N LEU A 250 8.09 -0.71 6.94
CA LEU A 250 7.30 -1.86 6.50
C LEU A 250 8.09 -2.73 5.52
N PHE A 251 8.67 -2.16 4.46
CA PHE A 251 9.49 -2.92 3.51
C PHE A 251 10.75 -3.51 4.15
N ALA A 252 11.39 -2.80 5.07
CA ALA A 252 12.52 -3.33 5.81
C ALA A 252 12.12 -4.53 6.69
N ALA A 253 11.01 -4.42 7.41
CA ALA A 253 10.48 -5.51 8.24
C ALA A 253 10.10 -6.73 7.38
N VAL A 254 9.40 -6.48 6.28
CA VAL A 254 9.00 -7.48 5.29
C VAL A 254 10.22 -8.17 4.66
N GLY A 255 11.24 -7.41 4.26
CA GLY A 255 12.50 -7.95 3.75
C GLY A 255 13.29 -8.73 4.79
N SER A 256 13.29 -8.30 6.06
CA SER A 256 13.97 -9.01 7.15
C SER A 256 13.32 -10.35 7.51
N ALA A 257 12.02 -10.50 7.22
CA ALA A 257 11.29 -11.76 7.41
C ALA A 257 11.46 -12.73 6.24
N ALA A 258 12.00 -12.29 5.11
CA ALA A 258 12.21 -13.13 3.94
C ALA A 258 13.46 -14.01 4.13
N ASP A 259 13.25 -15.32 4.28
CA ASP A 259 14.35 -16.28 4.26
C ASP A 259 14.80 -16.53 2.81
N LEU A 260 15.80 -15.77 2.38
CA LEU A 260 16.41 -15.90 1.06
C LEU A 260 17.01 -17.29 0.82
N SER A 261 17.47 -17.98 1.87
CA SER A 261 18.01 -19.35 1.73
C SER A 261 16.90 -20.33 1.34
N SER A 262 15.75 -20.22 1.99
CA SER A 262 14.54 -20.97 1.63
C SER A 262 14.00 -20.57 0.25
N ALA A 263 14.07 -19.29 -0.12
CA ALA A 263 13.70 -18.82 -1.45
C ALA A 263 14.66 -19.28 -2.56
N VAL A 264 15.95 -19.48 -2.29
CA VAL A 264 16.88 -20.00 -3.30
C VAL A 264 16.70 -21.51 -3.49
N SER A 265 16.45 -22.26 -2.41
CA SER A 265 16.33 -23.71 -2.45
C SER A 265 14.99 -24.22 -3.01
N GLY A 266 13.87 -23.59 -2.63
CA GLY A 266 12.53 -23.94 -3.12
C GLY A 266 11.89 -22.89 -4.02
N GLY A 267 12.43 -21.67 -4.05
CA GLY A 267 11.76 -20.53 -4.64
C GLY A 267 11.93 -20.28 -6.13
N PRO A 268 12.79 -20.93 -6.94
CA PRO A 268 12.74 -20.73 -8.40
C PRO A 268 11.36 -21.07 -9.00
N ALA A 269 10.72 -22.15 -8.52
CA ALA A 269 9.38 -22.52 -8.95
C ALA A 269 8.31 -21.54 -8.42
N ALA A 270 8.41 -21.12 -7.16
CA ALA A 270 7.49 -20.15 -6.57
C ALA A 270 7.61 -18.77 -7.23
N LEU A 271 8.84 -18.33 -7.53
CA LEU A 271 9.16 -17.11 -8.23
C LEU A 271 8.69 -17.17 -9.67
N ALA A 272 8.88 -18.28 -10.39
CA ALA A 272 8.35 -18.46 -11.72
C ALA A 272 6.82 -18.39 -11.72
N PHE A 273 6.16 -19.07 -10.78
CA PHE A 273 4.70 -19.03 -10.64
C PHE A 273 4.19 -17.61 -10.36
N ALA A 274 4.78 -16.91 -9.38
CA ALA A 274 4.43 -15.54 -9.04
C ALA A 274 4.72 -14.57 -10.21
N SER A 275 5.81 -14.78 -10.95
CA SER A 275 6.15 -13.98 -12.13
C SER A 275 5.15 -14.18 -13.27
N VAL A 276 4.69 -15.41 -13.50
CA VAL A 276 3.64 -15.69 -14.50
C VAL A 276 2.33 -15.03 -14.10
N ALA A 277 1.93 -15.13 -12.83
CA ALA A 277 0.74 -14.45 -12.33
C ALA A 277 0.86 -12.93 -12.54
N LEU A 278 1.99 -12.33 -12.18
CA LEU A 278 2.28 -10.91 -12.38
C LEU A 278 2.23 -10.49 -13.86
N LEU A 279 2.78 -11.32 -14.74
CA LEU A 279 2.74 -11.08 -16.18
C LEU A 279 1.30 -11.10 -16.69
N VAL A 280 0.51 -12.10 -16.30
CA VAL A 280 -0.91 -12.19 -16.65
C VAL A 280 -1.67 -10.96 -16.14
N HIS A 281 -1.43 -10.51 -14.91
CA HIS A 281 -2.00 -9.27 -14.38
C HIS A 281 -1.65 -8.06 -15.24
N SER A 282 -0.37 -7.88 -15.52
CA SER A 282 0.13 -6.71 -16.25
C SER A 282 -0.43 -6.68 -17.68
N VAL A 283 -0.48 -7.83 -18.35
CA VAL A 283 -1.05 -7.94 -19.70
C VAL A 283 -2.56 -7.70 -19.68
N THR A 284 -3.29 -8.32 -18.75
CA THR A 284 -4.75 -8.19 -18.67
C THR A 284 -5.18 -6.78 -18.30
N THR A 285 -4.51 -6.12 -17.35
CA THR A 285 -4.81 -4.73 -16.96
C THR A 285 -4.57 -3.76 -18.11
N VAL A 286 -3.42 -3.86 -18.80
CA VAL A 286 -3.11 -3.01 -19.95
C VAL A 286 -4.07 -3.28 -21.12
N ALA A 287 -4.32 -4.55 -21.44
CA ALA A 287 -5.21 -4.92 -22.53
C ALA A 287 -6.67 -4.50 -22.26
N LEU A 288 -7.14 -4.66 -21.02
CA LEU A 288 -8.48 -4.24 -20.61
C LEU A 288 -8.60 -2.72 -20.66
N ALA A 289 -7.63 -1.98 -20.11
CA ALA A 289 -7.63 -0.52 -20.16
C ALA A 289 -7.61 -0.01 -21.61
N TRP A 290 -6.78 -0.62 -22.47
CA TRP A 290 -6.72 -0.28 -23.88
C TRP A 290 -8.04 -0.60 -24.61
N ALA A 291 -8.66 -1.75 -24.32
CA ALA A 291 -9.95 -2.12 -24.88
C ALA A 291 -11.06 -1.14 -24.45
N ILE A 292 -11.13 -0.81 -23.15
CA ILE A 292 -12.07 0.17 -22.58
C ILE A 292 -11.88 1.53 -23.26
N ALA A 293 -10.64 2.00 -23.42
CA ALA A 293 -10.33 3.25 -24.10
C ALA A 293 -10.82 3.23 -25.56
N ARG A 294 -10.56 2.15 -26.32
CA ARG A 294 -11.03 2.01 -27.70
C ARG A 294 -12.55 1.93 -27.82
N LEU A 295 -13.21 1.17 -26.95
CA LEU A 295 -14.67 1.04 -26.93
C LEU A 295 -15.34 2.39 -26.61
N GLY A 296 -14.74 3.17 -25.69
CA GLY A 296 -15.23 4.49 -25.30
C GLY A 296 -15.25 5.51 -26.45
N THR A 297 -14.31 5.44 -27.40
CA THR A 297 -14.26 6.37 -28.54
C THR A 297 -15.43 6.27 -29.52
N ARG A 298 -16.14 5.13 -29.56
CA ARG A 298 -17.27 4.92 -30.47
C ARG A 298 -18.61 5.45 -29.93
N SER A 299 -18.71 5.69 -28.63
CA SER A 299 -19.96 6.13 -27.99
C SER A 299 -19.86 7.59 -27.56
N THR A 300 -20.42 8.49 -28.37
CA THR A 300 -20.36 9.95 -28.14
C THR A 300 -21.08 10.43 -26.88
N SER A 301 -22.01 9.64 -26.33
CA SER A 301 -22.83 10.04 -25.17
C SER A 301 -22.32 9.49 -23.83
N THR A 302 -21.65 8.34 -23.82
CA THR A 302 -21.18 7.69 -22.57
C THR A 302 -19.67 7.76 -22.34
N SER A 303 -18.88 8.30 -23.29
CA SER A 303 -17.41 8.28 -23.21
C SER A 303 -16.82 9.00 -21.99
N ARG A 304 -17.51 10.00 -21.42
CA ARG A 304 -17.02 10.75 -20.25
C ARG A 304 -16.81 9.92 -19.00
N TRP A 305 -17.52 8.79 -18.87
CA TRP A 305 -17.47 7.97 -17.66
C TRP A 305 -16.30 6.98 -17.68
N TRP A 306 -15.68 6.77 -18.85
CA TRP A 306 -14.75 5.66 -19.11
C TRP A 306 -13.33 6.14 -19.42
N SER A 307 -13.05 7.45 -19.29
CA SER A 307 -11.70 7.99 -19.46
C SER A 307 -10.85 7.67 -18.22
N THR A 308 -10.30 6.46 -18.14
CA THR A 308 -9.35 6.09 -17.11
C THR A 308 -8.00 6.71 -17.43
N THR A 309 -7.47 7.52 -16.52
CA THR A 309 -6.12 8.09 -16.70
C THR A 309 -5.04 7.03 -16.45
N TRP A 310 -3.84 7.22 -17.01
CA TRP A 310 -2.73 6.29 -16.80
C TRP A 310 -2.38 6.14 -15.32
N GLU A 311 -2.47 7.25 -14.58
CA GLU A 311 -2.24 7.27 -13.13
C GLU A 311 -3.30 6.46 -12.37
N GLU A 312 -4.57 6.55 -12.77
CA GLU A 312 -5.66 5.75 -12.20
C GLU A 312 -5.44 4.25 -12.46
N LEU A 313 -5.03 3.89 -13.69
CA LEU A 313 -4.76 2.50 -14.04
C LEU A 313 -3.59 1.92 -13.23
N LEU A 314 -2.47 2.63 -13.16
CA LEU A 314 -1.32 2.20 -12.36
C LEU A 314 -1.67 2.10 -10.88
N THR A 315 -2.43 3.06 -10.36
CA THR A 315 -2.89 3.06 -8.97
C THR A 315 -3.83 1.89 -8.68
N ALA A 316 -4.79 1.61 -9.56
CA ALA A 316 -5.71 0.48 -9.43
C ALA A 316 -4.97 -0.86 -9.54
N SER A 317 -4.05 -0.98 -10.49
CA SER A 317 -3.19 -2.16 -10.65
C SER A 317 -2.32 -2.38 -9.40
N ASN A 318 -1.80 -1.31 -8.82
CA ASN A 318 -1.04 -1.39 -7.58
C ASN A 318 -1.92 -1.74 -6.37
N ALA A 319 -3.16 -1.23 -6.31
CA ALA A 319 -4.10 -1.57 -5.24
C ALA A 319 -4.45 -3.05 -5.24
N ALA A 320 -4.49 -3.68 -6.42
CA ALA A 320 -4.70 -5.12 -6.57
C ALA A 320 -3.48 -5.95 -6.13
N ILE A 321 -2.26 -5.59 -6.54
CA ILE A 321 -1.08 -6.42 -6.21
C ILE A 321 -0.46 -6.03 -4.86
N GLY A 322 -0.11 -4.76 -4.69
CA GLY A 322 0.60 -4.26 -3.51
C GLY A 322 -0.30 -3.94 -2.31
N GLY A 323 -1.62 -3.96 -2.51
CA GLY A 323 -2.61 -3.61 -1.49
C GLY A 323 -2.89 -2.11 -1.36
N PRO A 324 -3.89 -1.74 -0.54
CA PRO A 324 -4.42 -0.37 -0.47
C PRO A 324 -3.39 0.66 0.01
N SER A 325 -2.56 0.31 1.00
CA SER A 325 -1.59 1.24 1.57
C SER A 325 -0.45 1.59 0.59
N THR A 326 0.03 0.61 -0.17
CA THR A 326 1.10 0.85 -1.13
C THR A 326 0.60 1.58 -2.36
N ALA A 327 -0.64 1.31 -2.78
CA ALA A 327 -1.30 2.04 -3.84
C ALA A 327 -1.59 3.50 -3.45
N ALA A 328 -1.99 3.75 -2.20
CA ALA A 328 -2.16 5.08 -1.66
C ALA A 328 -0.84 5.87 -1.66
N ALA A 329 0.24 5.27 -1.16
CA ALA A 329 1.56 5.90 -1.16
C ALA A 329 2.05 6.18 -2.59
N PHE A 330 1.86 5.22 -3.50
CA PHE A 330 2.20 5.38 -4.91
C PHE A 330 1.39 6.49 -5.59
N ALA A 331 0.07 6.51 -5.40
CA ALA A 331 -0.82 7.56 -5.92
C ALA A 331 -0.43 8.95 -5.41
N ALA A 332 -0.03 9.05 -4.14
CA ALA A 332 0.48 10.29 -3.59
C ALA A 332 1.80 10.73 -4.25
N GLY A 333 2.62 9.82 -4.77
CA GLY A 333 3.87 10.15 -5.47
C GLY A 333 3.73 10.40 -6.98
N LEU A 334 2.59 10.04 -7.59
CA LEU A 334 2.38 10.14 -9.05
C LEU A 334 2.14 11.56 -9.55
N ILE A 335 1.48 12.39 -8.75
CA ILE A 335 1.11 13.77 -9.12
C ILE A 335 2.11 14.74 -8.50
N PRO A 336 2.96 15.42 -9.29
CA PRO A 336 3.86 16.45 -8.79
C PRO A 336 3.08 17.58 -8.12
N CYS A 337 3.59 18.10 -7.00
CA CYS A 337 3.13 19.36 -6.45
C CYS A 337 3.84 20.48 -7.21
N ASP A 338 3.24 20.93 -8.30
CA ASP A 338 3.73 22.11 -9.01
C ASP A 338 3.40 23.35 -8.18
N ASN A 339 4.41 23.90 -7.49
CA ASN A 339 4.24 25.11 -6.67
C ASN A 339 4.25 26.40 -7.51
N ASP A 340 4.61 26.31 -8.79
CA ASP A 340 4.73 27.46 -9.70
C ASP A 340 3.43 27.76 -10.47
N GLY A 341 2.38 26.95 -10.27
CA GLY A 341 1.08 27.10 -10.92
C GLY A 341 0.18 28.17 -10.27
N SER A 342 -0.92 28.51 -10.93
CA SER A 342 -1.94 29.35 -10.31
C SER A 342 -2.54 28.64 -9.07
N ASP A 343 -2.99 29.38 -8.05
CA ASP A 343 -3.61 28.82 -6.84
C ASP A 343 -4.74 27.81 -7.17
N VAL A 344 -5.47 28.06 -8.27
CA VAL A 344 -6.56 27.21 -8.77
C VAL A 344 -6.04 25.86 -9.29
N ASP A 345 -4.91 25.85 -9.99
CA ASP A 345 -4.31 24.62 -10.53
C ASP A 345 -3.73 23.77 -9.40
N VAL A 346 -3.11 24.41 -8.41
CA VAL A 346 -2.59 23.76 -7.19
C VAL A 346 -3.72 23.08 -6.42
N GLU A 347 -4.83 23.78 -6.20
CA GLU A 347 -6.00 23.20 -5.51
C GLU A 347 -6.58 22.02 -6.29
N ARG A 348 -6.69 22.13 -7.61
CA ARG A 348 -7.21 21.05 -8.47
C ARG A 348 -6.30 19.82 -8.47
N SER A 349 -4.99 20.02 -8.53
CA SER A 349 -3.99 18.95 -8.45
C SER A 349 -4.06 18.22 -7.10
N ASN A 350 -4.13 18.97 -6.00
CA ASN A 350 -4.28 18.42 -4.66
C ASN A 350 -5.58 17.62 -4.50
N ASN A 351 -6.71 18.14 -5.01
CA ASN A 351 -7.99 17.42 -4.99
C ASN A 351 -7.92 16.12 -5.80
N ARG A 352 -7.26 16.12 -6.96
CA ARG A 352 -7.07 14.91 -7.78
C ARG A 352 -6.21 13.88 -7.05
N ARG A 353 -5.10 14.32 -6.44
CA ARG A 353 -4.20 13.46 -5.65
C ARG A 353 -4.93 12.80 -4.49
N SER A 354 -5.66 13.58 -3.69
CA SER A 354 -6.46 13.05 -2.58
C SER A 354 -7.55 12.09 -3.04
N ALA A 355 -8.23 12.39 -4.16
CA ALA A 355 -9.22 11.49 -4.73
C ALA A 355 -8.63 10.15 -5.18
N LEU A 356 -7.44 10.15 -5.81
CA LEU A 356 -6.73 8.93 -6.20
C LEU A 356 -6.31 8.10 -4.99
N VAL A 357 -5.73 8.73 -3.98
CA VAL A 357 -5.34 8.08 -2.72
C VAL A 357 -6.57 7.45 -2.05
N LEU A 358 -7.69 8.17 -2.03
CA LEU A 358 -8.92 7.66 -1.45
C LEU A 358 -9.52 6.50 -2.26
N ALA A 359 -9.51 6.60 -3.58
CA ALA A 359 -9.97 5.53 -4.45
C ALA A 359 -9.10 4.27 -4.30
N ALA A 360 -7.77 4.45 -4.25
CA ALA A 360 -6.81 3.37 -4.06
C ALA A 360 -7.04 2.64 -2.73
N THR A 361 -7.24 3.38 -1.64
CA THR A 361 -7.52 2.79 -0.33
C THR A 361 -8.87 2.09 -0.31
N PHE A 362 -9.94 2.75 -0.75
CA PHE A 362 -11.29 2.19 -0.70
C PHE A 362 -11.43 0.92 -1.56
N TRP A 363 -11.08 1.01 -2.84
CA TRP A 363 -11.19 -0.13 -3.76
C TRP A 363 -10.14 -1.20 -3.47
N GLY A 364 -8.95 -0.81 -3.02
CA GLY A 364 -7.93 -1.76 -2.57
C GLY A 364 -8.40 -2.59 -1.38
N VAL A 365 -9.05 -1.98 -0.39
CA VAL A 365 -9.65 -2.71 0.75
C VAL A 365 -10.76 -3.66 0.29
N PHE A 366 -11.62 -3.20 -0.62
CA PHE A 366 -12.70 -4.04 -1.14
C PHE A 366 -12.15 -5.25 -1.91
N GLY A 367 -11.18 -5.02 -2.79
CA GLY A 367 -10.46 -6.07 -3.51
C GLY A 367 -9.78 -7.05 -2.55
N TYR A 368 -9.12 -6.55 -1.52
CA TYR A 368 -8.45 -7.33 -0.48
C TYR A 368 -9.40 -8.29 0.25
N ALA A 369 -10.60 -7.83 0.62
CA ALA A 369 -11.61 -8.67 1.28
C ALA A 369 -12.13 -9.78 0.35
N ILE A 370 -12.42 -9.45 -0.92
CA ILE A 370 -12.87 -10.42 -1.93
C ILE A 370 -11.79 -11.47 -2.17
N ALA A 371 -10.56 -11.03 -2.37
CA ALA A 371 -9.39 -11.87 -2.61
C ALA A 371 -9.19 -12.92 -1.53
N THR A 372 -9.21 -12.49 -0.27
CA THR A 372 -9.03 -13.41 0.86
C THR A 372 -10.18 -14.41 0.92
N GLY A 373 -11.41 -13.95 0.71
CA GLY A 373 -12.60 -14.82 0.67
C GLY A 373 -12.49 -15.89 -0.43
N ILE A 374 -12.04 -15.50 -1.63
CA ILE A 374 -11.79 -16.44 -2.74
C ILE A 374 -10.69 -17.43 -2.36
N GLY A 375 -9.54 -16.97 -1.85
CA GLY A 375 -8.42 -17.84 -1.51
C GLY A 375 -8.75 -18.86 -0.41
N VAL A 376 -9.50 -18.46 0.61
CA VAL A 376 -10.01 -19.38 1.65
C VAL A 376 -10.98 -20.39 1.04
N THR A 377 -11.92 -19.93 0.19
CA THR A 377 -12.90 -20.81 -0.46
C THR A 377 -12.23 -21.83 -1.37
N VAL A 378 -11.30 -21.40 -2.22
CA VAL A 378 -10.53 -22.26 -3.11
C VAL A 378 -9.72 -23.29 -2.30
N SER A 379 -9.03 -22.86 -1.24
CA SER A 379 -8.28 -23.77 -0.37
C SER A 379 -9.18 -24.86 0.21
N ARG A 380 -10.34 -24.48 0.75
CA ARG A 380 -11.29 -25.43 1.35
C ARG A 380 -11.86 -26.41 0.32
N LEU A 381 -12.15 -25.94 -0.89
CA LEU A 381 -12.62 -26.80 -1.98
C LEU A 381 -11.54 -27.82 -2.38
N LEU A 382 -10.29 -27.36 -2.55
CA LEU A 382 -9.17 -28.23 -2.91
C LEU A 382 -8.87 -29.26 -1.81
N ILE A 383 -8.92 -28.87 -0.53
CA ILE A 383 -8.71 -29.78 0.60
C ILE A 383 -9.83 -30.83 0.67
N ARG A 384 -11.09 -30.47 0.39
CA ARG A 384 -12.20 -31.43 0.35
C ARG A 384 -12.09 -32.45 -0.78
N TRP A 385 -11.38 -32.09 -1.86
CA TRP A 385 -11.19 -32.95 -3.03
C TRP A 385 -9.96 -33.87 -2.92
N SER A 386 -9.00 -33.55 -2.04
CA SER A 386 -7.79 -34.34 -1.78
C SER A 386 -8.01 -35.41 -0.73
#